data_AF-A0A1M6AQU4-F1
#
_entry.id   AF-A0A1M6AQU4-F1
#
_cell.length_a   1.000
_cell.length_b   1.000
_cell.length_c   1.000
_cell.angle_alpha   90.00
_cell.angle_beta   90.00
_cell.angle_gamma   90.00
#
_symmetry.space_group_name_H-M   'P 1'
#
loop_
_entity.id
_entity.type
_entity.pdbx_description
1 polymer ?
#
loop_
_entity_poly.entity_id
_entity_poly.type
_entity_poly.pdbx_seq_one_letter_code
_entity_poly.pdbx_strand_id
1 'polypeptide(L)' 'MQVTIEELVLYQKYIAKAIQSRSDGELYIPIFERLEREIEERHLRVDTKSRIAAIAQMS' A
#
# COMPACT_ATOMS: atom_id res chain seq x y z
N MET A 1 -13.92 8.52 -4.41
CA MET A 1 -13.87 7.36 -3.48
C MET A 1 -12.42 7.21 -3.06
N GLN A 2 -12.12 7.29 -1.77
CA GLN A 2 -10.74 7.22 -1.27
C GLN A 2 -10.49 5.78 -0.83
N VAL A 3 -9.60 5.07 -1.54
CA VAL A 3 -9.25 3.67 -1.25
C VAL A 3 -8.47 3.60 0.05
N THR A 4 -8.79 2.67 0.96
CA THR A 4 -8.08 2.48 2.24
C THR A 4 -6.81 1.65 2.09
N ILE A 5 -5.95 1.61 3.13
CA ILE A 5 -4.75 0.76 3.10
C ILE A 5 -5.14 -0.72 3.05
N GLU A 6 -6.19 -1.12 3.76
CA GLU A 6 -6.70 -2.49 3.78
C GLU A 6 -7.18 -2.92 2.40
N GLU A 7 -7.85 -2.03 1.67
CA GLU A 7 -8.27 -2.27 0.28
C GLU A 7 -7.06 -2.40 -0.65
N LEU A 8 -6.02 -1.56 -0.47
CA LEU A 8 -4.77 -1.69 -1.24
C LEU A 8 -4.07 -3.03 -0.98
N VAL A 9 -4.02 -3.50 0.27
CA VAL A 9 -3.46 -4.81 0.64
C VAL A 9 -4.29 -5.96 0.02
N LEU A 10 -5.62 -5.81 -0.05
CA LEU A 10 -6.48 -6.78 -0.73
C LEU A 10 -6.15 -6.84 -2.23
N TYR A 11 -6.01 -5.69 -2.89
CA TYR A 11 -5.64 -5.62 -4.30
C TYR A 11 -4.24 -6.21 -4.55
N GLN A 12 -3.28 -5.93 -3.67
CA GLN A 12 -1.94 -6.48 -3.75
C GLN A 12 -1.97 -8.02 -3.70
N LYS A 13 -2.73 -8.61 -2.78
CA LYS A 13 -2.92 -10.07 -2.70
C LYS A 13 -3.57 -10.66 -3.94
N TYR A 14 -4.58 -9.96 -4.48
CA TYR A 14 -5.24 -10.38 -5.72
C TYR A 14 -4.25 -10.41 -6.90
N ILE A 15 -3.47 -9.34 -7.06
CA ILE A 15 -2.47 -9.23 -8.13
C ILE A 15 -1.36 -10.27 -7.94
N ALA A 16 -0.86 -10.50 -6.73
CA ALA A 16 0.13 -11.56 -6.46
C ALA A 16 -0.38 -12.94 -6.91
N LYS A 17 -1.64 -13.25 -6.61
CA LYS A 17 -2.28 -14.50 -7.05
C LYS A 17 -2.41 -14.55 -8.58
N ALA A 18 -2.72 -13.43 -9.24
CA ALA A 18 -2.80 -13.36 -10.69
C ALA A 18 -1.43 -13.57 -11.35
N ILE A 19 -0.36 -12.97 -10.81
CA ILE A 19 1.03 -13.16 -11.27
C ILE A 19 1.40 -14.64 -11.18
N GLN A 20 1.09 -15.31 -10.07
CA GLN A 20 1.48 -16.70 -9.86
C GLN A 20 0.69 -17.69 -10.73
N SER A 21 -0.59 -17.42 -10.97
CA SER A 21 -1.51 -18.41 -11.56
C SER A 21 -1.71 -18.31 -13.07
N ARG A 22 -1.32 -17.18 -13.68
CA ARG A 22 -1.56 -16.93 -15.11
C ARG A 22 -0.28 -17.04 -15.92
N SER A 23 -0.39 -17.50 -17.16
CA SER A 23 0.74 -17.57 -18.11
C SER A 23 1.28 -16.18 -18.50
N ASP A 24 0.45 -15.14 -18.40
CA ASP A 24 0.79 -13.74 -18.64
C ASP A 24 1.07 -12.97 -17.34
N GLY A 25 1.37 -13.68 -16.24
CA GLY A 25 1.52 -13.12 -14.91
C GLY A 25 2.54 -11.98 -14.81
N GLU A 26 3.62 -12.03 -15.58
CA GLU A 26 4.68 -11.01 -15.59
C GLU A 26 4.17 -9.62 -15.97
N LEU A 27 3.09 -9.52 -16.77
CA LEU A 27 2.49 -8.24 -17.17
C LEU A 27 1.92 -7.45 -15.98
N TYR A 28 1.63 -8.13 -14.86
CA TYR A 28 1.06 -7.51 -13.67
C TYR A 28 2.12 -7.08 -12.63
N ILE A 29 3.40 -7.40 -12.83
CA ILE A 29 4.49 -7.01 -11.91
C ILE A 29 4.53 -5.49 -11.69
N PRO A 30 4.44 -4.63 -12.72
CA PRO A 30 4.47 -3.17 -12.51
C PRO A 30 3.29 -2.66 -11.65
N ILE A 31 2.15 -3.35 -11.69
CA ILE A 31 0.97 -3.01 -10.88
C ILE A 31 1.22 -3.41 -9.42
N PHE A 32 1.80 -4.58 -9.19
CA PHE A 32 2.16 -5.05 -7.86
C PHE A 32 3.14 -4.09 -7.16
N GLU A 33 4.23 -3.73 -7.84
CA GLU A 33 5.23 -2.79 -7.30
C GLU A 33 4.63 -1.41 -6.99
N ARG A 34 3.67 -0.95 -7.79
CA ARG A 34 2.98 0.30 -7.53
C ARG A 34 2.14 0.23 -6.27
N LEU A 35 1.45 -0.89 -6.04
CA LEU A 35 0.68 -1.12 -4.82
C LEU A 35 1.59 -1.20 -3.60
N GLU A 36 2.75 -1.86 -3.69
CA GLU A 36 3.76 -1.87 -2.63
C GLU A 36 4.20 -0.47 -2.22
N ARG A 37 4.64 0.34 -3.19
CA ARG A 37 5.07 1.73 -2.92
C ARG A 37 3.96 2.56 -2.29
N GLU A 38 2.73 2.44 -2.78
CA GLU A 38 1.60 3.21 -2.26
C GLU A 38 1.23 2.82 -0.82
N ILE A 39 1.28 1.52 -0.49
CA ILE A 39 1.05 1.02 0.87
C ILE A 39 2.13 1.56 1.82
N GLU A 40 3.41 1.45 1.43
CA GLU A 40 4.53 1.93 2.23
C GLU A 40 4.46 3.44 2.48
N GLU A 41 4.25 4.24 1.44
CA GLU A 41 4.11 5.69 1.55
C GLU A 41 2.98 6.09 2.50
N ARG A 42 1.83 5.40 2.44
CA ARG A 42 0.69 5.73 3.30
C ARG A 42 0.95 5.37 4.75
N HIS A 43 1.61 4.25 5.03
CA HIS A 43 2.05 3.92 6.39
C HIS A 43 3.02 4.97 6.95
N LEU A 44 4.01 5.39 6.16
CA LEU A 44 4.96 6.44 6.56
C LEU A 44 4.27 7.78 6.85
N ARG A 45 3.25 8.16 6.06
CA ARG A 45 2.47 9.38 6.30
C ARG A 45 1.63 9.30 7.58
N VAL A 46 1.04 8.14 7.87
CA VAL A 46 0.28 7.92 9.12
C VAL A 46 1.21 7.99 10.34
N ASP A 47 2.39 7.38 10.27
CA ASP A 47 3.42 7.49 11.31
C ASP A 47 3.84 8.95 11.52
N THR A 48 4.14 9.66 10.43
CA THR A 48 4.53 11.08 10.47
C THR A 48 3.46 11.94 11.15
N LYS A 49 2.17 11.75 10.81
CA LYS A 49 1.07 12.51 11.43
C LYS A 49 0.95 12.20 12.93
N SER A 50 1.08 10.93 13.31
CA SER A 50 1.06 10.50 14.71
C SER A 50 2.21 11.13 15.50
N ARG A 51 3.42 11.16 14.92
CA ARG A 51 4.59 11.81 15.51
C ARG A 51 4.40 13.32 15.67
N ILE A 52 3.86 14.00 14.67
CA ILE A 52 3.55 15.44 14.75
C ILE A 52 2.55 15.70 15.88
N ALA A 53 1.50 14.90 15.99
CA ALA A 53 0.49 15.03 17.04
C ALA A 53 1.09 14.85 18.44
N ALA A 54 1.98 13.86 18.62
CA ALA A 54 2.67 13.64 19.89
C ALA A 54 3.54 14.85 20.28
N ILE A 55 4.32 15.41 19.34
CA ILE A 55 5.14 16.61 19.59
C ILE A 55 4.26 17.81 19.98
N ALA A 56 3.13 18.01 19.29
CA ALA A 56 2.23 19.12 19.55
C ALA A 56 1.51 19.05 20.91
N GLN A 57 1.42 17.87 21.53
CA GLN A 57 0.80 17.67 22.84
C GLN A 57 1.79 17.82 24.02
N MET A 58 3.09 17.93 23.74
CA MET A 58 4.14 18.07 24.77
C MET A 58 4.36 19.52 25.23
N SER A 59 3.57 20.47 24.72
CA SER A 59 3.56 21.90 25.04
C SER A 59 2.33 22.29 25.85
#